data_AF-A0A919VTK9-F1
#
_entry.id   AF-A0A919VTK9-F1
#
_cell.length_a   1.000
_cell.length_b   1.000
_cell.length_c   1.000
_cell.angle_alpha   90.00
_cell.angle_beta   90.00
_cell.angle_gamma   90.00
#
_symmetry.space_group_name_H-M   'P 1'
#
loop_
_entity.id
_entity.type
_entity.pdbx_description
1 polymer ?
#
loop_
_entity_poly.entity_id
_entity_poly.type
_entity_poly.pdbx_seq_one_letter_code
_entity_poly.pdbx_strand_id
1 'polypeptide(L)'
;MALPCDLIATSDDWGVAKPDPGFFEALAREVPAAADETLYVGDRLDNDIRPAALAGFRTALIRRGPWATIQQDDADSARLPTLRIDSLAELPDRIAALPFS
;
A
#
# COMPACT_ATOMS: atom_id res chain seq x y z
N MET A 1 8.10 11.30 19.11
CA MET A 1 6.92 10.47 18.82
C MET A 1 7.46 9.20 18.17
N ALA A 2 7.65 8.14 18.93
CA ALA A 2 8.09 6.85 18.40
C ALA A 2 6.84 6.17 17.82
N LEU A 3 6.73 6.13 16.50
CA LEU A 3 5.77 5.24 15.87
C LEU A 3 6.32 3.82 16.04
N PRO A 4 5.53 2.83 16.45
CA PRO A 4 5.95 1.43 16.42
C PRO A 4 6.06 1.01 14.97
N CYS A 5 7.22 1.26 14.37
CA CYS A 5 7.59 0.80 13.03
C CYS A 5 8.82 -0.10 13.19
N ASP A 6 8.71 -1.36 12.79
CA ASP A 6 9.83 -2.30 12.80
C ASP A 6 10.88 -1.97 11.73
N LEU A 7 10.53 -1.12 10.75
CA LEU A 7 11.45 -0.60 9.73
C LEU A 7 11.02 0.81 9.27
N ILE A 8 11.96 1.77 9.32
CA ILE A 8 11.88 3.03 8.59
C ILE A 8 12.93 2.93 7.48
N ALA A 9 12.48 2.66 6.25
CA ALA A 9 13.35 2.70 5.08
C ALA A 9 13.04 3.98 4.29
N THR A 10 14.07 4.77 4.01
CA THR A 10 14.02 5.86 3.03
C THR A 10 14.44 5.31 1.68
N SER A 11 13.57 5.38 0.69
CA SER A 11 13.72 4.76 -0.64
C SER A 11 14.77 5.41 -1.57
N ASP A 12 15.72 6.17 -1.03
CA ASP A 12 16.64 7.00 -1.83
C ASP A 12 17.79 6.22 -2.49
N ASP A 13 17.98 4.93 -2.18
CA ASP A 13 19.13 4.16 -2.68
C ASP A 13 18.86 3.33 -3.95
N TRP A 14 17.61 3.23 -4.45
CA TRP A 14 17.29 2.32 -5.57
C TRP A 14 17.16 3.00 -6.94
N GLY A 15 17.18 4.33 -7.02
CA GLY A 15 17.09 5.07 -8.29
C GLY A 15 15.76 4.92 -9.06
N VAL A 16 14.75 4.29 -8.44
CA VAL A 16 13.41 4.06 -8.98
C VAL A 16 12.38 4.74 -8.10
N ALA A 17 11.31 5.26 -8.71
CA ALA A 17 10.24 5.94 -7.99
C ALA A 17 8.88 5.48 -8.50
N LYS A 18 7.88 5.53 -7.63
CA LYS A 18 6.49 5.27 -8.01
C LYS A 18 6.06 6.16 -9.18
N PRO A 19 5.31 5.64 -10.18
CA PRO A 19 4.65 4.33 -10.20
C PRO A 19 5.50 3.21 -10.84
N ASP A 20 6.81 3.41 -11.03
CA ASP A 20 7.68 2.42 -11.69
C ASP A 20 7.59 1.05 -10.98
N PRO A 21 7.26 -0.05 -11.70
CA PRO A 21 7.23 -1.39 -11.12
C PRO A 21 8.52 -1.77 -10.39
N GLY A 22 9.67 -1.28 -10.88
CA GLY A 22 10.99 -1.51 -10.27
C GLY A 22 11.06 -1.02 -8.82
N PHE A 23 10.30 0.01 -8.44
CA PHE A 23 10.19 0.43 -7.05
C PHE A 23 9.56 -0.65 -6.16
N PHE A 24 8.45 -1.24 -6.64
CA PHE A 24 7.71 -2.25 -5.88
C PHE A 24 8.43 -3.60 -5.87
N GLU A 25 9.14 -3.94 -6.95
CA GLU A 25 10.02 -5.09 -6.99
C GLU A 25 11.21 -4.95 -6.03
N ALA A 26 11.84 -3.77 -5.97
CA ALA A 26 12.92 -3.51 -5.02
C ALA A 26 12.40 -3.60 -3.58
N LEU A 27 11.24 -2.99 -3.31
CA LEU A 27 10.58 -3.10 -2.00
C LEU A 27 10.28 -4.55 -1.60
N ALA A 28 9.78 -5.38 -2.53
CA ALA A 28 9.48 -6.78 -2.27
C ALA A 28 10.72 -7.62 -1.91
N ARG A 29 11.91 -7.21 -2.33
CA ARG A 29 13.18 -7.88 -1.98
C ARG A 29 13.68 -7.53 -0.58
N GLU A 30 13.21 -6.41 -0.02
CA GLU A 30 13.76 -5.77 1.18
C GLU A 30 12.86 -5.96 2.39
N VAL A 31 11.55 -6.08 2.16
CA VAL A 31 10.60 -6.45 3.21
C VAL A 31 10.86 -7.91 3.62
N PRO A 32 10.93 -8.24 4.92
CA PRO A 32 11.22 -9.59 5.41
C PRO A 32 10.02 -10.56 5.32
N ALA A 33 9.10 -10.33 4.38
CA ALA A 33 7.88 -11.10 4.17
C ALA A 33 7.56 -11.18 2.67
N ALA A 34 6.80 -12.19 2.26
CA ALA A 34 6.36 -12.28 0.87
C ALA A 34 5.42 -11.11 0.52
N ALA A 35 5.34 -10.77 -0.77
CA ALA A 35 4.49 -9.66 -1.21
C ALA A 35 3.02 -9.89 -0.84
N ASP A 36 2.52 -11.12 -0.99
CA ASP A 36 1.15 -11.51 -0.66
C ASP A 36 0.86 -11.60 0.85
N GLU A 37 1.90 -11.54 1.68
CA GLU A 37 1.84 -11.39 3.14
C GLU A 37 2.06 -9.93 3.60
N THR A 38 2.40 -9.04 2.67
CA THR A 38 2.72 -7.65 2.96
C THR A 38 1.58 -6.72 2.55
N LEU A 39 1.10 -5.89 3.48
CA LEU A 39 0.07 -4.88 3.22
C LEU A 39 0.71 -3.51 2.89
N TYR A 40 0.67 -3.11 1.61
CA TYR A 40 1.09 -1.79 1.15
C TYR A 40 -0.02 -0.75 1.36
N VAL A 41 0.27 0.35 2.06
CA VAL A 41 -0.70 1.42 2.33
C VAL A 41 -0.37 2.66 1.50
N GLY A 42 -1.32 3.15 0.69
CA GLY A 42 -1.14 4.32 -0.18
C GLY A 42 -2.44 5.12 -0.37
N ASP A 43 -2.32 6.39 -0.75
CA ASP A 43 -3.46 7.30 -0.93
C ASP A 43 -3.81 7.53 -2.41
N ARG A 44 -3.02 7.00 -3.35
CA ARG A 44 -3.24 7.12 -4.79
C ARG A 44 -3.46 5.78 -5.47
N LEU A 45 -4.52 5.68 -6.27
CA LEU A 45 -4.81 4.49 -7.07
C LEU A 45 -3.74 4.22 -8.13
N ASP A 46 -3.42 5.26 -8.90
CA ASP A 46 -2.48 5.21 -10.03
C ASP A 46 -1.03 5.01 -9.60
N ASN A 47 -0.66 5.64 -8.49
CA ASN A 47 0.74 5.71 -8.06
C ASN A 47 1.13 4.67 -7.02
N ASP A 48 0.17 4.23 -6.19
CA ASP A 48 0.42 3.31 -5.09
C ASP A 48 -0.28 1.97 -5.31
N ILE A 49 -1.62 1.98 -5.44
CA ILE A 49 -2.42 0.76 -5.34
C ILE A 49 -2.25 -0.14 -6.56
N ARG A 50 -2.43 0.39 -7.77
CA ARG A 50 -2.30 -0.39 -9.01
C ARG A 50 -0.92 -1.04 -9.13
N PRO A 51 0.19 -0.31 -9.02
CA PRO A 51 1.51 -0.91 -9.17
C PRO A 51 1.88 -1.84 -8.01
N ALA A 52 1.47 -1.55 -6.76
CA ALA A 52 1.65 -2.48 -5.64
C ALA A 52 0.88 -3.80 -5.84
N ALA A 53 -0.39 -3.73 -6.26
CA ALA A 53 -1.18 -4.92 -6.53
C ALA A 53 -0.60 -5.75 -7.69
N LEU A 54 -0.08 -5.11 -8.74
CA LEU A 54 0.62 -5.79 -9.84
C LEU A 54 1.90 -6.50 -9.38
N ALA A 55 2.61 -5.93 -8.40
CA ALA A 55 3.78 -6.54 -7.78
C ALA A 55 3.42 -7.64 -6.75
N GLY A 56 2.13 -7.96 -6.58
CA GLY A 56 1.65 -9.05 -5.72
C GLY A 56 1.37 -8.65 -4.27
N PHE A 57 1.45 -7.36 -3.93
CA PHE A 57 1.16 -6.90 -2.58
C PHE A 57 -0.34 -6.97 -2.25
N ARG A 58 -0.67 -7.25 -0.98
CA ARG A 58 -1.95 -6.80 -0.43
C ARG A 58 -1.92 -5.28 -0.35
N THR A 59 -3.04 -4.61 -0.55
CA THR A 59 -3.06 -3.14 -0.61
C THR A 59 -4.16 -2.53 0.26
N ALA A 60 -3.86 -1.42 0.92
CA ALA A 60 -4.82 -0.59 1.61
C ALA A 60 -4.85 0.81 0.99
N LEU A 61 -5.98 1.19 0.43
CA LEU A 61 -6.22 2.55 -0.06
C LEU A 61 -6.77 3.41 1.08
N ILE A 62 -5.96 4.37 1.54
CA ILE A 62 -6.39 5.36 2.52
C ILE A 62 -7.01 6.58 1.83
N ARG A 63 -8.20 6.98 2.27
CA ARG A 63 -8.89 8.16 1.73
C ARG A 63 -8.27 9.44 2.31
N ARG A 64 -7.19 9.91 1.68
CA ARG A 64 -6.47 11.12 2.10
C ARG A 64 -6.10 12.01 0.91
N GLY A 65 -5.95 13.31 1.19
CA GLY A 65 -5.47 14.28 0.22
C GLY A 65 -6.46 14.53 -0.93
N PRO A 66 -6.01 15.22 -2.00
CA PRO A 66 -6.87 15.55 -3.13
C PRO A 66 -7.31 14.32 -3.94
N TRP A 67 -6.51 13.26 -3.92
CA TRP A 67 -6.74 12.03 -4.69
C TRP A 67 -7.95 11.25 -4.20
N ALA A 68 -8.26 11.33 -2.91
CA ALA A 68 -9.49 10.82 -2.34
C ALA A 68 -10.75 11.30 -3.08
N THR A 69 -10.74 12.51 -3.62
CA THR A 69 -11.84 13.07 -4.42
C THR A 69 -11.62 12.84 -5.90
N ILE A 70 -10.41 13.09 -6.41
CA ILE A 70 -10.10 12.99 -7.85
C ILE A 70 -10.32 11.57 -8.39
N GLN A 71 -10.04 10.55 -7.59
CA GLN A 71 -10.09 9.14 -7.99
C GLN A 71 -11.26 8.38 -7.37
N GLN A 72 -12.22 9.07 -6.73
CA GLN A 72 -13.30 8.45 -5.97
C GLN A 72 -14.23 7.57 -6.83
N ASP A 73 -14.42 7.96 -8.09
CA ASP A 73 -15.32 7.30 -9.04
C ASP A 73 -14.60 6.27 -9.93
N ASP A 74 -13.29 6.09 -9.74
CA ASP A 74 -12.55 5.03 -10.43
C ASP A 74 -13.02 3.66 -9.90
N ALA A 75 -13.48 2.79 -10.80
CA ALA A 75 -13.98 1.46 -10.46
C ALA A 75 -12.93 0.62 -9.70
N ASP A 76 -11.64 0.88 -9.94
CA ASP A 76 -10.57 0.15 -9.30
C ASP A 76 -10.34 0.58 -7.85
N SER A 77 -10.88 1.73 -7.43
CA SER A 77 -10.88 2.15 -6.01
C SER A 77 -11.61 1.15 -5.13
N ALA A 78 -12.61 0.44 -5.68
CA ALA A 78 -13.39 -0.56 -4.98
C ALA A 78 -12.89 -1.99 -5.22
N ARG A 79 -12.23 -2.24 -6.37
CA ARG A 79 -11.90 -3.59 -6.84
C ARG A 79 -10.48 -4.04 -6.49
N LEU A 80 -9.50 -3.14 -6.58
CA LEU A 80 -8.08 -3.51 -6.43
C LEU A 80 -7.62 -3.56 -4.97
N PRO A 81 -7.94 -2.57 -4.10
CA PRO A 81 -7.48 -2.61 -2.72
C PRO A 81 -8.01 -3.81 -1.97
N THR A 82 -7.14 -4.48 -1.22
CA THR A 82 -7.55 -5.45 -0.19
C THR A 82 -8.37 -4.75 0.90
N LEU A 83 -7.98 -3.52 1.27
CA LEU A 83 -8.67 -2.70 2.25
C LEU A 83 -8.88 -1.28 1.73
N ARG A 84 -10.00 -0.69 2.14
CA ARG A 84 -10.22 0.76 2.09
C ARG A 84 -10.40 1.24 3.52
N ILE A 85 -9.70 2.32 3.84
CA ILE A 85 -9.68 2.91 5.18
C ILE A 85 -9.74 4.43 5.07
N ASP A 86 -10.25 5.09 6.09
CA ASP A 86 -10.28 6.56 6.19
C ASP A 86 -9.19 7.07 7.16
N SER A 87 -8.64 6.18 8.00
CA SER A 87 -7.55 6.47 8.94
C SER A 87 -6.61 5.28 9.12
N LEU A 88 -5.32 5.56 9.36
CA LEU A 88 -4.33 4.54 9.73
C LEU A 88 -4.66 3.84 11.07
N ALA A 89 -5.45 4.49 11.93
CA ALA A 89 -5.89 3.91 13.19
C ALA A 89 -6.81 2.69 13.02
N GLU A 90 -7.40 2.52 11.84
CA GLU A 90 -8.23 1.35 11.53
C GLU A 90 -7.39 0.10 11.24
N LEU A 91 -6.11 0.24 10.89
CA LEU A 91 -5.29 -0.87 10.42
C LEU A 91 -5.24 -2.07 11.38
N PRO A 92 -5.04 -1.91 12.71
CA PRO A 92 -4.96 -3.06 13.61
C PRO A 92 -6.22 -3.94 13.55
N ASP A 93 -7.40 -3.33 13.68
CA ASP A 93 -8.68 -4.05 13.68
C ASP A 93 -8.97 -4.65 12.29
N ARG A 94 -8.66 -3.90 11.22
CA ARG A 94 -8.93 -4.33 9.85
C ARG A 94 -8.02 -5.46 9.41
N ILE A 95 -6.75 -5.44 9.81
CA ILE A 95 -5.78 -6.52 9.56
C ILE A 95 -6.17 -7.77 10.35
N ALA A 96 -6.57 -7.64 11.62
CA ALA A 96 -7.00 -8.78 12.44
C ALA A 96 -8.23 -9.50 11.85
N ALA A 97 -9.07 -8.78 11.10
CA ALA A 97 -10.24 -9.33 10.41
C ALA A 97 -9.93 -9.93 9.02
N LEU A 98 -8.71 -9.77 8.49
CA LEU A 98 -8.33 -10.38 7.22
C LEU A 98 -8.09 -11.88 7.41
N PRO A 99 -8.56 -12.73 6.48
CA PRO A 99 -8.15 -14.12 6.46
C PRO A 99 -6.65 -14.19 6.13
N PHE A 100 -5.89 -14.82 7.02
CA PHE A 100 -4.57 -15.35 6.73
C PHE A 100 -4.74 -16.83 6.44
N SER A 101 -4.20 -17.28 5.31
CA SER A 101 -4.21 -18.69 4.91
C SER A 101 -3.12 -19.46 5.65
#